data_AF-A0A0L0EU17-F1
#
_entry.id   AF-A0A0L0EU17-F1
#
_cell.length_a   1.000
_cell.length_b   1.000
_cell.length_c   1.000
_cell.angle_alpha   90.00
_cell.angle_beta   90.00
_cell.angle_gamma   90.00
#
_symmetry.space_group_name_H-M   'P 1'
#
loop_
_entity.id
_entity.type
_entity.pdbx_description
1 polymer ?
#
loop_
_entity_poly.entity_id
_entity_poly.type
_entity_poly.pdbx_seq_one_letter_code
_entity_poly.pdbx_strand_id
1 'polypeptide(L)' 'MLLNLPWSYWLGFGLLLWLFYDLMRGVAYLWQPYIRELQPYMYWLTMLIWALVAVSCFVYPHWPYA' A
#
# COMPACT_ATOMS: atom_id res chain seq x y z
N MET A 1 6.73 24.29 4.62
CA MET A 1 7.51 23.29 5.37
C MET A 1 7.16 21.83 5.05
N LEU A 2 6.04 21.53 4.36
CA LEU A 2 5.67 20.15 3.95
C LEU A 2 6.59 19.51 2.88
N LEU A 3 7.40 20.31 2.20
CA LEU A 3 8.29 19.87 1.11
C LEU A 3 9.62 19.25 1.58
N ASN A 4 9.94 19.30 2.88
CA ASN A 4 11.15 18.67 3.45
C ASN A 4 10.89 17.23 3.94
N LEU A 5 9.69 16.69 3.73
CA LEU A 5 9.42 15.30 4.07
C LEU A 5 10.11 14.39 3.05
N PRO A 6 10.80 13.33 3.52
CA PRO A 6 11.39 12.33 2.64
C PRO A 6 10.39 11.83 1.60
N TRP A 7 10.85 11.65 0.36
CA TRP A 7 10.02 11.20 -0.77
C TRP A 7 9.24 9.90 -0.47
N SER A 8 9.79 9.05 0.39
CA SER A 8 9.16 7.85 0.93
C SER A 8 7.80 8.10 1.59
N TYR A 9 7.61 9.22 2.29
CA TYR A 9 6.31 9.57 2.90
C TYR A 9 5.23 9.83 1.86
N TRP A 10 5.59 10.48 0.74
CA TRP A 10 4.66 10.74 -0.37
C TRP A 10 4.26 9.43 -1.06
N LEU A 11 5.22 8.53 -1.26
CA LEU A 11 4.95 7.17 -1.77
C LEU A 11 4.08 6.36 -0.82
N GLY A 12 4.38 6.35 0.48
CA GLY A 12 3.60 5.67 1.50
C GLY A 12 2.16 6.19 1.56
N PHE A 13 1.96 7.50 1.43
CA PHE A 13 0.63 8.11 1.39
C PHE A 13 -0.15 7.71 0.14
N GLY A 14 0.49 7.71 -1.03
CA GLY A 14 -0.12 7.23 -2.28
C GLY A 14 -0.52 5.76 -2.19
N LEU A 15 0.33 4.92 -1.60
CA LEU A 15 0.05 3.50 -1.37
C LEU A 15 -1.11 3.29 -0.39
N LEU A 16 -1.20 4.08 0.68
CA LEU A 16 -2.31 4.04 1.62
C LEU A 16 -3.64 4.40 0.94
N LEU A 17 -3.65 5.45 0.12
CA LEU A 17 -4.82 5.85 -0.66
C LEU A 17 -5.24 4.76 -1.64
N TRP A 18 -4.28 4.15 -2.35
CA TRP A 18 -4.55 3.03 -3.23
C TRP A 18 -5.14 1.85 -2.44
N LEU A 19 -4.52 1.46 -1.34
CA LEU A 19 -5.01 0.36 -0.51
C LEU A 19 -6.44 0.61 0.00
N PHE A 20 -6.75 1.84 0.40
CA PHE A 20 -8.10 2.23 0.80
C PHE A 20 -9.10 2.15 -0.36
N TYR A 21 -8.66 2.52 -1.57
CA TYR A 21 -9.47 2.38 -2.78
C TYR A 21 -9.73 0.91 -3.15
N ASP A 22 -8.73 0.03 -3.06
CA ASP A 22 -8.86 -1.42 -3.26
C ASP A 22 -9.77 -2.05 -2.19
N LEU A 23 -9.77 -1.51 -0.95
CA LEU A 23 -10.70 -1.90 0.10
C LEU A 23 -12.15 -1.56 -0.27
N MET A 24 -12.40 -0.34 -0.76
CA MET A 24 -13.73 0.11 -1.17
C MET A 24 -14.27 -0.67 -2.37
N ARG A 25 -13.41 -1.04 -3.32
CA ARG A 25 -13.79 -1.88 -4.47
C ARG A 25 -13.96 -3.36 -4.11
N GLY A 26 -13.37 -3.81 -3.01
CA GLY A 26 -13.33 -5.24 -2.65
C GLY A 26 -12.49 -6.09 -3.60
N VAL A 27 -11.58 -5.46 -4.34
CA VAL A 27 -10.68 -6.10 -5.30
C VAL A 27 -9.27 -5.58 -5.03
N ALA A 28 -8.32 -6.50 -4.84
CA ALA A 28 -6.92 -6.18 -4.64
C ALA A 28 -6.10 -6.61 -5.86
N TYR A 29 -5.24 -5.73 -6.36
CA TYR A 29 -4.36 -6.03 -7.49
C TYR A 29 -2.93 -6.28 -7.02
N LEU A 30 -2.39 -7.46 -7.32
CA LEU A 30 -0.96 -7.78 -7.13
C LEU A 30 -0.32 -8.27 -8.43
N TRP A 31 -0.88 -9.33 -9.01
CA TRP A 31 -0.54 -9.84 -10.35
C TRP A 31 -1.81 -10.16 -11.14
N GLN A 32 -2.80 -10.72 -10.45
CA GLN A 32 -4.17 -10.87 -10.92
C GLN A 32 -5.11 -10.10 -9.99
N PRO A 33 -6.30 -9.69 -10.47
CA PRO A 33 -7.34 -9.17 -9.61
C PRO A 33 -7.85 -10.25 -8.66
N TYR A 34 -7.64 -10.07 -7.37
CA TYR A 34 -8.22 -10.93 -6.33
C TYR A 34 -9.51 -10.29 -5.82
N ILE A 35 -10.63 -10.99 -6.03
CA ILE A 35 -11.96 -10.55 -5.60
C ILE A 35 -12.25 -11.18 -4.25
N ARG A 36 -12.72 -10.37 -3.29
CA ARG A 36 -13.03 -10.82 -1.92
C ARG A 36 -14.01 -12.00 -1.86
N GLU A 37 -14.97 -12.05 -2.79
CA GLU A 37 -16.03 -13.06 -2.83
C GLU A 37 -15.56 -14.43 -3.36
N LEU A 38 -14.59 -14.44 -4.29
CA LEU A 38 -14.06 -15.66 -4.89
C LEU A 38 -12.89 -16.23 -4.09
N GLN A 39 -11.98 -15.37 -3.64
CA GLN A 39 -10.72 -15.77 -3.00
C GLN A 39 -10.41 -14.87 -1.79
N PRO A 40 -11.18 -14.98 -0.69
CA PRO A 40 -11.07 -14.09 0.46
C PRO A 40 -9.69 -14.14 1.12
N TYR A 41 -9.11 -15.34 1.26
CA TYR A 41 -7.79 -15.49 1.86
C TYR A 41 -6.69 -14.78 1.05
N MET A 42 -6.69 -14.94 -0.27
CA MET A 42 -5.69 -14.31 -1.15
C MET A 42 -5.87 -12.80 -1.19
N TYR A 43 -7.12 -12.32 -1.18
CA TYR A 43 -7.44 -10.90 -1.06
C TYR A 43 -6.89 -10.29 0.24
N TRP A 44 -7.13 -10.91 1.40
CA TRP A 44 -6.63 -10.39 2.67
C TRP A 44 -5.10 -10.45 2.77
N LEU A 45 -4.47 -11.50 2.22
CA LEU A 45 -3.01 -11.61 2.18
C LEU A 45 -2.40 -10.50 1.31
N THR A 46 -2.95 -10.24 0.13
CA THR A 46 -2.49 -9.14 -0.74
C THR A 46 -2.72 -7.77 -0.09
N MET A 47 -3.85 -7.55 0.57
CA MET A 47 -4.10 -6.34 1.36
C MET A 47 -3.10 -6.16 2.50
N LEU A 48 -2.75 -7.23 3.23
CA LEU A 48 -1.73 -7.19 4.28
C LEU A 48 -0.34 -6.88 3.71
N ILE A 49 0.04 -7.48 2.59
CA ILE A 49 1.32 -7.18 1.92
C ILE A 49 1.37 -5.70 1.55
N TRP A 50 0.35 -5.18 0.87
CA TRP A 50 0.31 -3.78 0.50
C TRP A 50 0.31 -2.86 1.72
N ALA A 51 -0.36 -3.24 2.81
CA ALA A 51 -0.33 -2.48 4.06
C ALA A 51 1.07 -2.46 4.67
N LEU A 52 1.77 -3.60 4.71
CA LEU A 52 3.14 -3.68 5.20
C LEU A 52 4.10 -2.86 4.34
N VAL A 53 3.91 -2.84 3.02
CA VAL A 53 4.71 -2.00 2.10
C VAL A 53 4.43 -0.52 2.35
N ALA A 54 3.17 -0.11 2.49
CA ALA A 54 2.85 1.27 2.83
C ALA A 54 3.43 1.68 4.18
N VAL A 55 3.32 0.83 5.21
CA VAL A 55 3.89 1.05 6.55
C VAL A 55 5.41 1.10 6.51
N SER A 56 6.08 0.25 5.71
CA SER A 56 7.54 0.26 5.62
C SER A 56 8.08 1.57 5.04
N CYS A 57 7.33 2.22 4.15
CA CYS A 57 7.66 3.57 3.66
C CYS A 57 7.66 4.63 4.76
N PHE A 58 6.85 4.47 5.82
CA PHE A 58 6.82 5.37 6.97
C PHE A 58 7.85 5.01 8.05
N VAL A 59 8.09 3.71 8.26
CA VAL A 59 9.02 3.21 9.30
C VAL A 59 10.49 3.40 8.90
N TYR A 60 10.80 3.21 7.61
CA TYR A 60 12.14 3.41 7.06
C TYR A 60 12.12 4.54 6.02
N PRO A 61 11.94 5.80 6.46
CA PRO A 61 11.81 6.91 5.54
C PRO A 61 13.14 7.33 4.91
N HIS A 62 14.27 6.99 5.56
CA HIS A 62 15.60 7.27 5.06
C HIS A 62 16.02 6.22 4.03
N TRP A 63 15.80 6.53 2.76
CA TRP A 63 16.40 5.79 1.67
C TRP A 63 17.78 6.38 1.44
N PRO A 64 18.85 5.58 1.33
CA PRO A 64 20.23 6.07 1.22
C PRO A 64 20.49 6.86 -0.07
N TYR A 65 19.51 6.92 -0.98
CA TYR A 65 19.52 7.70 -2.19
C TYR A 65 18.52 8.86 -2.05
N ALA A 66 18.95 9.95 -1.41
CA ALA A 66 18.32 11.26 -1.47
C ALA A 66 19.43 12.32 -1.64
#